data_AF-A0A7S0AIE2-F1
#
_entry.id   AF-A0A7S0AIE2-F1
#
_cell.length_a   1.000
_cell.length_b   1.000
_cell.length_c   1.000
_cell.angle_alpha   90.00
_cell.angle_beta   90.00
_cell.angle_gamma   90.00
#
_symmetry.space_group_name_H-M   'P 1'
#
loop_
_entity.id
_entity.type
_entity.pdbx_description
1 polymer ?
#
loop_
_entity_poly.entity_id
_entity_poly.type
_entity_poly.pdbx_seq_one_letter_code
_entity_poly.pdbx_strand_id
1 'polypeptide(L)'
;VDDAANADILYVGLDNVGEDLLVELTPDAFDRVGPAESSLLDIAALKTSDAKYSRGIILCCRVSKDGKGGVRGIDFLSRFFGPKAGIDEDPVTGSAHCTLGPYFGAKIGRSRVVG
;
A
#
# COMPACT_ATOMS: atom_id res chain seq x y z
N VAL A 1 -25.75 17.44 0.42
CA VAL A 1 -25.23 16.81 1.66
C VAL A 1 -24.20 15.78 1.22
N ASP A 2 -23.06 16.26 0.70
CA ASP A 2 -21.95 15.41 0.26
C ASP A 2 -20.78 15.67 1.22
N ASP A 3 -20.81 14.96 2.35
CA ASP A 3 -19.78 15.03 3.40
C ASP A 3 -18.95 13.73 3.46
N ALA A 4 -18.97 12.94 2.38
CA ALA A 4 -17.94 11.94 2.14
C ALA A 4 -16.73 12.65 1.52
N ALA A 5 -16.05 13.47 2.32
CA ALA A 5 -14.74 13.98 1.96
C ALA A 5 -13.87 12.79 1.52
N ASN A 6 -13.41 12.85 0.28
CA ASN A 6 -12.65 11.83 -0.42
C ASN A 6 -11.33 11.61 0.33
N ALA A 7 -11.34 10.77 1.36
CA ALA A 7 -10.15 10.54 2.19
C ALA A 7 -9.11 9.79 1.36
N ASP A 8 -7.95 10.40 1.17
CA ASP A 8 -6.82 9.81 0.45
C ASP A 8 -6.34 8.49 1.08
N ILE A 9 -6.54 8.34 2.38
CA ILE A 9 -6.22 7.16 3.18
C ILE A 9 -7.51 6.42 3.51
N LEU A 10 -7.58 5.16 3.10
CA LEU A 10 -8.72 4.26 3.31
C LEU A 10 -8.52 3.34 4.51
N TYR A 11 -7.27 2.96 4.81
CA TYR A 11 -6.93 2.11 5.95
C TYR A 11 -5.50 2.37 6.42
N VAL A 12 -5.28 2.30 7.73
CA VAL A 12 -3.96 2.25 8.35
C VAL A 12 -3.98 1.17 9.43
N GLY A 13 -3.05 0.23 9.36
CA GLY A 13 -2.92 -0.83 10.35
C GLY A 13 -1.58 -1.52 10.25
N LEU A 14 -1.35 -2.51 11.11
CA LEU A 14 -0.21 -3.40 10.97
C LEU A 14 -0.60 -4.58 10.09
N ASP A 15 0.38 -5.15 9.40
CA ASP A 15 0.20 -6.45 8.76
C ASP A 15 -0.08 -7.55 9.80
N ASN A 16 -0.42 -8.75 9.31
CA ASN A 16 -0.85 -9.86 10.18
C ASN A 16 0.26 -10.36 11.13
N VAL A 17 1.50 -9.94 10.92
CA VAL A 17 2.68 -10.33 11.70
C VAL A 17 3.17 -9.18 12.61
N GLY A 18 2.69 -7.96 12.40
CA GLY A 18 3.09 -6.77 13.15
C GLY A 18 4.40 -6.14 12.68
N GLU A 19 4.95 -6.56 11.55
CA GLU A 19 6.27 -6.15 11.06
C GLU A 19 6.22 -4.92 10.16
N ASP A 20 5.13 -4.75 9.43
CA ASP A 20 4.95 -3.68 8.44
C ASP A 20 3.69 -2.87 8.74
N LEU A 21 3.77 -1.55 8.56
CA LEU A 21 2.59 -0.69 8.55
C LEU A 21 1.93 -0.77 7.17
N LEU A 22 0.71 -1.31 7.13
CA LEU A 22 -0.13 -1.37 5.94
C LEU A 22 -0.96 -0.09 5.83
N VAL A 23 -0.82 0.61 4.70
CA VAL A 23 -1.60 1.81 4.38
C VAL A 23 -2.31 1.59 3.04
N GLU A 24 -3.63 1.53 3.08
CA GLU A 24 -4.45 1.51 1.86
C GLU A 24 -4.82 2.95 1.49
N LEU A 25 -4.59 3.29 0.23
CA LEU A 25 -4.86 4.60 -0.36
C LEU A 25 -5.96 4.50 -1.42
N THR A 26 -6.56 5.64 -1.74
CA THR A 26 -7.29 5.78 -3.01
C THR A 26 -6.32 5.62 -4.18
N PRO A 27 -6.78 5.18 -5.37
CA PRO A 27 -5.92 5.10 -6.56
C PRO A 27 -5.21 6.42 -6.88
N ASP A 28 -5.94 7.53 -6.84
CA ASP A 28 -5.39 8.87 -7.11
C ASP A 28 -4.34 9.30 -6.08
N ALA A 29 -4.47 8.87 -4.81
CA ALA A 29 -3.44 9.12 -3.79
C ALA A 29 -2.23 8.21 -3.98
N PHE A 30 -2.45 6.94 -4.34
CA PHE A 30 -1.37 5.99 -4.64
C PHE A 30 -0.51 6.45 -5.82
N ASP A 31 -1.12 6.96 -6.89
CA ASP A 31 -0.42 7.50 -8.05
C ASP A 31 0.43 8.73 -7.72
N ARG A 32 -0.03 9.57 -6.79
CA ARG A 32 0.75 10.71 -6.26
C ARG A 32 1.93 10.26 -5.44
N VAL A 33 1.80 9.22 -4.62
CA VAL A 33 2.92 8.62 -3.89
C VAL A 33 3.67 7.64 -4.80
N GLY A 34 3.85 8.02 -6.08
CA GLY A 34 4.42 7.25 -7.19
C GLY A 34 5.89 7.61 -7.50
N PRO A 35 6.52 6.99 -8.51
CA PRO A 35 7.90 7.32 -8.94
C PRO A 35 8.08 8.77 -9.38
N ALA A 36 6.98 9.42 -9.79
CA ALA A 36 6.97 10.81 -10.22
C ALA A 36 7.09 11.80 -9.05
N GLU A 37 6.71 11.40 -7.83
CA GLU A 37 6.68 12.26 -6.63
C GLU A 37 7.06 11.47 -5.37
N SER A 38 8.24 10.84 -5.41
CA SER A 38 8.82 10.16 -4.23
C SER A 38 9.15 11.12 -3.07
N SER A 39 9.09 12.42 -3.32
CA SER A 39 9.31 13.49 -2.33
C SER A 39 8.26 13.51 -1.22
N LEU A 40 7.07 12.95 -1.47
CA LEU A 40 5.98 12.88 -0.50
C LEU A 40 6.22 11.85 0.61
N LEU A 41 7.22 10.97 0.44
CA LEU A 41 7.56 9.96 1.43
C LEU A 41 8.91 10.30 2.08
N ASP A 42 8.85 10.77 3.33
CA ASP A 42 10.05 11.04 4.12
C ASP A 42 10.65 9.74 4.68
N ILE A 43 11.51 9.12 3.88
CA ILE A 43 12.23 7.88 4.23
C ILE A 43 13.04 8.04 5.53
N ALA A 44 13.62 9.22 5.78
CA ALA A 44 14.42 9.47 6.97
C ALA A 44 13.52 9.46 8.23
N ALA A 45 12.38 10.14 8.17
CA ALA A 45 11.40 10.11 9.25
C ALA A 45 10.87 8.69 9.52
N LEU A 46 10.60 7.91 8.46
CA LEU A 46 10.18 6.52 8.60
C LEU A 46 11.25 5.66 9.28
N LYS A 47 12.52 5.82 8.87
CA LYS A 47 13.67 5.12 9.44
C LYS A 47 13.83 5.38 10.94
N THR A 48 13.64 6.63 11.36
CA THR A 48 13.83 7.05 12.76
C THR A 48 12.54 6.99 13.59
N SER A 49 11.43 6.54 13.02
CA SER A 49 10.14 6.53 13.73
C SER A 49 10.07 5.48 14.83
N ASP A 50 9.48 5.85 15.98
CA ASP A 50 9.15 4.94 17.08
C ASP A 50 7.88 4.10 16.83
N ALA A 51 7.37 4.13 15.59
CA ALA A 51 6.21 3.34 15.20
C ALA A 51 6.50 1.83 15.36
N LYS A 52 5.45 1.08 15.72
CA LYS A 52 5.53 -0.34 16.13
C LYS A 52 5.96 -1.34 15.05
N TYR A 53 6.19 -0.90 13.82
CA TYR A 53 6.67 -1.76 12.73
C TYR A 53 8.20 -1.91 12.79
N SER A 54 8.70 -3.07 12.36
CA SER A 54 10.12 -3.44 12.44
C SER A 54 10.86 -3.26 11.11
N ARG A 55 10.16 -3.31 9.97
CA ARG A 55 10.79 -3.20 8.64
C ARG A 55 10.37 -1.94 7.91
N GLY A 56 9.07 -1.77 7.66
CA GLY A 56 8.65 -0.73 6.73
C GLY A 56 7.16 -0.44 6.63
N ILE A 57 6.81 0.19 5.51
CA ILE A 57 5.46 0.54 5.11
C ILE A 57 5.12 -0.18 3.81
N ILE A 58 3.95 -0.82 3.80
CA ILE A 58 3.30 -1.31 2.59
C ILE A 58 2.26 -0.26 2.18
N LEU A 59 2.46 0.40 1.05
CA LEU A 59 1.41 1.18 0.41
C LEU A 59 0.66 0.28 -0.55
N CYS A 60 -0.66 0.35 -0.55
CA CYS A 60 -1.47 -0.37 -1.52
C CYS A 60 -2.72 0.42 -1.93
N CYS A 61 -3.29 0.06 -3.07
CA CYS A 61 -4.60 0.54 -3.47
C CYS A 61 -5.34 -0.55 -4.24
N ARG A 62 -6.67 -0.55 -4.15
CA ARG A 62 -7.50 -1.40 -4.99
C ARG A 62 -7.68 -0.76 -6.35
N VAL A 63 -7.51 -1.53 -7.43
CA VAL A 63 -7.79 -1.05 -8.79
C VAL A 63 -9.29 -1.19 -9.07
N SER A 64 -9.94 -0.12 -9.55
CA SER A 64 -11.35 -0.18 -9.98
C SER A 64 -11.48 -0.94 -11.30
N LYS A 65 -12.57 -1.70 -11.47
CA LYS A 65 -12.88 -2.43 -12.71
C LYS A 65 -13.09 -1.50 -13.91
N ASP A 66 -13.40 -0.23 -13.66
CA ASP A 66 -13.77 0.77 -14.65
C ASP A 66 -12.55 1.43 -15.32
N GLY A 67 -11.33 1.01 -14.95
CA GLY A 67 -10.16 1.16 -15.81
C GLY A 67 -9.69 2.59 -16.06
N LYS A 68 -10.01 3.56 -15.20
CA LYS A 68 -9.26 4.83 -15.20
C LYS A 68 -7.88 4.55 -14.60
N GLY A 69 -6.89 4.35 -15.48
CA GLY A 69 -5.47 4.17 -15.14
C GLY A 69 -4.98 2.73 -14.92
N GLY A 70 -5.86 1.72 -14.92
CA GLY A 70 -5.50 0.34 -14.54
C GLY A 70 -5.17 -0.61 -15.71
N VAL A 71 -4.14 -1.44 -15.52
CA VAL A 71 -3.87 -2.62 -16.35
C VAL A 71 -5.03 -3.62 -16.18
N ARG A 72 -5.66 -4.03 -17.28
CA ARG A 72 -6.75 -5.02 -17.24
C ARG A 72 -6.28 -6.31 -16.58
N GLY A 73 -7.03 -6.77 -15.57
CA GLY A 73 -6.76 -8.03 -14.88
C GLY A 73 -5.90 -7.90 -13.62
N ILE A 74 -5.54 -6.68 -13.21
CA ILE A 74 -4.92 -6.39 -11.91
C ILE A 74 -6.00 -5.96 -10.92
N ASP A 75 -5.95 -6.50 -9.70
CA ASP A 75 -6.93 -6.27 -8.64
C ASP A 75 -6.46 -5.23 -7.61
N PHE A 76 -5.15 -5.13 -7.39
CA PHE A 76 -4.53 -4.14 -6.50
C PHE A 76 -3.13 -3.78 -6.98
N LEU A 77 -2.62 -2.64 -6.52
CA LEU A 77 -1.22 -2.25 -6.69
C LEU A 77 -0.56 -2.14 -5.32
N SER A 78 0.76 -2.29 -5.27
CA SER A 78 1.52 -2.12 -4.04
C SER A 78 2.91 -1.55 -4.25
N ARG A 79 3.44 -0.91 -3.21
CA ARG A 79 4.83 -0.49 -3.07
C ARG A 79 5.27 -0.80 -1.65
N PHE A 80 6.54 -1.17 -1.48
CA PHE A 80 7.12 -1.43 -0.18
C PHE A 80 8.35 -0.57 0.06
N PHE A 81 8.37 0.11 1.21
CA PHE A 81 9.48 0.92 1.68
C PHE A 81 9.95 0.33 3.00
N GLY A 82 11.19 -0.16 3.06
CA GLY A 82 11.76 -0.86 4.21
C GLY A 82 12.90 -0.10 4.89
N PRO A 83 12.73 1.17 5.29
CA PRO A 83 13.85 2.01 5.71
C PRO A 83 14.55 1.50 6.97
N LYS A 84 13.83 0.82 7.88
CA LYS A 84 14.43 0.20 9.08
C LYS A 84 15.26 -1.04 8.72
N ALA A 85 14.95 -1.68 7.59
CA ALA A 85 15.76 -2.74 6.99
C ALA A 85 16.88 -2.21 6.06
N GLY A 86 17.03 -0.89 5.94
CA GLY A 86 18.03 -0.27 5.06
C GLY A 86 17.67 -0.30 3.57
N ILE A 87 16.39 -0.53 3.25
CA ILE A 87 15.87 -0.57 1.88
C ILE A 87 14.97 0.64 1.69
N ASP A 88 15.38 1.58 0.86
CA ASP A 88 14.56 2.77 0.60
C ASP A 88 13.25 2.38 -0.11
N GLU A 89 13.34 1.59 -1.18
CA GLU A 89 12.19 0.96 -1.83
C GLU A 89 12.58 -0.42 -2.39
N ASP A 90 11.69 -1.40 -2.24
CA ASP A 90 11.82 -2.71 -2.88
C ASP A 90 10.80 -2.81 -4.04
N PRO A 91 11.25 -2.97 -5.29
CA PRO A 91 10.35 -3.05 -6.44
C PRO A 91 9.42 -4.26 -6.41
N VAL A 92 9.80 -5.38 -5.75
CA VAL A 92 8.94 -6.57 -5.63
C VAL A 92 9.23 -7.31 -4.32
N THR A 93 8.44 -7.01 -3.28
CA THR A 93 8.53 -7.74 -2.00
C THR A 93 7.54 -8.91 -1.95
N GLY A 94 8.08 -10.14 -1.91
CA GLY A 94 7.27 -11.35 -1.75
C GLY A 94 6.46 -11.39 -0.44
N SER A 95 7.01 -10.86 0.66
CA SER A 95 6.29 -10.79 1.95
C SER A 95 5.09 -9.84 1.90
N ALA A 96 5.19 -8.73 1.16
CA ALA A 96 4.06 -7.83 0.97
C ALA A 96 2.89 -8.55 0.28
N HIS A 97 3.17 -9.44 -0.69
CA HIS A 97 2.13 -10.24 -1.34
C HIS A 97 1.49 -11.28 -0.42
N CYS A 98 2.25 -11.86 0.52
CA CYS A 98 1.69 -12.73 1.56
C CYS A 98 0.70 -12.00 2.47
N THR A 99 0.90 -10.70 2.70
CA THR A 99 -0.03 -9.84 3.44
C THR A 99 -1.22 -9.41 2.57
N LEU A 100 -0.95 -8.92 1.36
CA LEU A 100 -1.95 -8.29 0.49
C LEU A 100 -2.90 -9.29 -0.17
N GLY A 101 -2.45 -10.51 -0.47
CA GLY A 101 -3.27 -11.57 -1.06
C GLY A 101 -4.53 -11.88 -0.22
N PRO A 102 -4.37 -12.27 1.07
CA PRO A 102 -5.49 -12.47 1.98
C PRO A 102 -6.30 -11.19 2.23
N TYR A 103 -5.63 -10.04 2.37
CA TYR A 103 -6.28 -8.75 2.62
C TYR A 103 -7.28 -8.38 1.52
N PHE A 104 -6.82 -8.33 0.26
CA PHE A 104 -7.70 -8.01 -0.87
C PHE A 104 -8.61 -9.17 -1.26
N GLY A 105 -8.20 -10.42 -1.05
CA GLY A 105 -9.06 -11.59 -1.24
C GLY A 105 -10.33 -11.50 -0.38
N ALA A 106 -10.18 -11.18 0.91
CA ALA A 106 -11.29 -10.96 1.82
C ALA A 106 -12.13 -9.74 1.41
N LYS A 107 -11.49 -8.61 1.07
CA LYS A 107 -12.18 -7.37 0.70
C LYS A 107 -12.97 -7.46 -0.61
N ILE A 108 -12.51 -8.29 -1.55
CA ILE A 108 -13.17 -8.49 -2.86
C ILE A 108 -14.11 -9.71 -2.84
N GLY A 109 -13.97 -10.62 -1.86
CA GLY A 109 -14.72 -11.87 -1.80
C GLY A 109 -14.25 -12.90 -2.83
N ARG A 110 -12.95 -12.97 -3.10
CA ARG A 110 -12.33 -13.95 -4.01
C ARG A 110 -11.15 -14.66 -3.35
N SER A 111 -10.97 -15.95 -3.67
CA SER A 111 -9.84 -16.77 -3.19
C SER A 111 -8.53 -16.49 -3.93
N ARG A 112 -8.60 -15.86 -5.11
CA ARG A 112 -7.43 -15.46 -5.90
C ARG A 112 -7.57 -14.01 -6.31
N VAL A 113 -6.50 -13.26 -6.10
CA VAL A 113 -6.33 -11.88 -6.54
C VAL A 113 -5.01 -11.74 -7.30
N VAL A 114 -4.92 -10.74 -8.16
CA VAL A 114 -3.72 -10.40 -8.93
C VAL A 114 -3.24 -9.02 -8.51
N GLY A 115 -1.97 -8.89 -8.17
CA GLY A 115 -1.31 -7.64 -7.81
C GLY A 115 0.01 -7.49 -8.54
#